data_AF-X0WXI3-F1
#
_entry.id   AF-X0WXI3-F1
#
_cell.length_a   1.000
_cell.length_b   1.000
_cell.length_c   1.000
_cell.angle_alpha   90.00
_cell.angle_beta   90.00
_cell.angle_gamma   90.00
#
_symmetry.space_group_name_H-M   'P 1'
#
loop_
_entity.id
_entity.type
_entity.pdbx_description
1 polymer ?
#
loop_
_entity_poly.entity_id
_entity_poly.type
_entity_poly.pdbx_seq_one_letter_code
_entity_poly.pdbx_strand_id
1 'polypeptide(L)'
;MAHSNKKPISHKPLAISQQGFTLIEIMVVVGIIVLISGIGVVAFFAFRPNLELRASARDIVSNLGYVQQRAVAEQVIYGIHFDFENDKYKLIRFV
;
A
#
# COMPACT_ATOMS: atom_id res chain seq x y z
N MET A 1 -6.86 -51.60 63.49
CA MET A 1 -5.87 -50.91 62.63
C MET A 1 -6.18 -51.26 61.17
N ALA A 2 -6.86 -50.38 60.43
CA ALA A 2 -7.23 -50.63 59.03
C ALA A 2 -6.12 -50.11 58.11
N HIS A 3 -5.51 -51.02 57.35
CA HIS A 3 -4.46 -50.71 56.38
C HIS A 3 -5.11 -50.08 55.13
N SER A 4 -4.99 -48.75 54.98
CA SER A 4 -5.53 -48.01 53.83
C SER A 4 -4.64 -48.24 52.61
N ASN A 5 -5.08 -49.14 51.73
CA ASN A 5 -4.42 -49.44 50.46
C ASN A 5 -4.77 -48.38 49.41
N LYS A 6 -3.92 -47.36 49.27
CA LYS A 6 -4.07 -46.31 48.24
C LYS A 6 -3.54 -46.83 46.90
N LYS A 7 -4.43 -46.99 45.91
CA LYS A 7 -4.05 -47.33 44.52
C LYS A 7 -3.23 -46.18 43.90
N PRO A 8 -2.18 -46.48 43.11
CA PRO A 8 -1.33 -45.46 42.50
C PRO A 8 -2.09 -44.67 41.43
N ILE A 9 -1.92 -43.34 41.46
CA ILE A 9 -2.54 -42.41 40.51
C ILE A 9 -1.77 -42.51 39.19
N SER A 10 -2.37 -43.14 38.18
CA SER A 10 -1.79 -43.24 36.84
C SER A 10 -2.01 -41.92 36.09
N HIS A 11 -0.94 -41.14 35.92
CA HIS A 11 -0.96 -39.97 35.05
C HIS A 11 -0.92 -40.45 33.60
N LYS A 12 -2.08 -40.39 32.93
CA LYS A 12 -2.18 -40.67 31.51
C LYS A 12 -1.50 -39.53 30.73
N PRO A 13 -0.46 -39.78 29.91
CA PRO A 13 0.18 -38.71 29.16
C PRO A 13 -0.82 -38.11 28.17
N LEU A 14 -0.91 -36.78 28.14
CA LEU A 14 -1.70 -36.05 27.17
C LEU A 14 -1.02 -36.19 25.81
N ALA A 15 -1.49 -37.13 24.99
CA ALA A 15 -1.02 -37.27 23.63
C ALA A 15 -1.47 -36.04 22.82
N ILE A 16 -0.52 -35.20 22.44
CA ILE A 16 -0.77 -34.08 21.53
C ILE A 16 -0.88 -34.67 20.12
N SER A 17 -2.11 -34.78 19.62
CA SER A 17 -2.39 -35.19 18.25
C SER A 17 -1.97 -34.07 17.30
N GLN A 18 -0.88 -34.29 16.56
CA GLN A 18 -0.50 -33.45 15.43
C GLN A 18 -1.42 -33.80 14.26
N GLN A 19 -2.55 -33.11 14.14
CA GLN A 19 -3.48 -33.30 13.03
C GLN A 19 -2.89 -32.66 11.78
N GLY A 20 -2.64 -33.49 10.77
CA GLY A 20 -2.04 -33.11 9.50
C GLY A 20 -3.04 -32.41 8.57
N PHE A 21 -2.46 -31.52 7.77
CA PHE A 21 -3.07 -30.68 6.76
C PHE A 21 -3.90 -31.47 5.73
N THR A 22 -5.11 -30.99 5.44
CA THR A 22 -6.03 -31.69 4.52
C THR A 22 -6.02 -31.05 3.13
N LEU A 23 -6.31 -31.85 2.10
CA LEU A 23 -6.37 -31.36 0.71
C LEU A 23 -7.50 -30.32 0.53
N ILE A 24 -8.61 -30.50 1.26
CA ILE A 24 -9.72 -29.54 1.26
C ILE A 24 -9.32 -28.20 1.88
N GLU A 25 -8.45 -28.20 2.89
CA GLU A 25 -7.96 -26.97 3.52
C GLU A 25 -7.14 -26.13 2.54
N ILE A 26 -6.28 -26.77 1.72
CA ILE A 26 -5.60 -26.08 0.61
C ILE A 26 -6.57 -25.51 -0.40
N MET A 27 -7.57 -26.28 -0.81
CA MET A 27 -8.55 -25.82 -1.79
C MET A 27 -9.31 -24.58 -1.31
N VAL A 28 -9.69 -24.57 -0.02
CA VAL A 28 -10.34 -23.42 0.63
C VAL A 28 -9.40 -22.22 0.70
N VAL A 29 -8.15 -22.40 1.12
CA VAL A 29 -7.16 -21.30 1.22
C VAL A 29 -6.88 -20.69 -0.15
N VAL A 30 -6.68 -21.50 -1.19
CA VAL A 30 -6.49 -21.00 -2.56
C VAL A 30 -7.72 -20.24 -3.05
N GLY A 31 -8.93 -20.73 -2.75
CA GLY A 31 -10.18 -20.02 -3.06
C GLY A 31 -10.26 -18.65 -2.39
N ILE A 32 -9.90 -18.57 -1.10
CA ILE A 32 -9.85 -17.31 -0.35
C ILE A 32 -8.82 -16.34 -0.97
N ILE A 33 -7.64 -16.82 -1.33
CA ILE A 33 -6.60 -16.00 -1.97
C ILE A 33 -7.12 -15.41 -3.27
N VAL A 34 -7.76 -16.20 -4.14
CA VAL A 34 -8.31 -15.72 -5.42
C VAL A 34 -9.35 -14.62 -5.20
N LEU A 35 -10.25 -14.79 -4.22
CA LEU A 35 -11.27 -13.80 -3.88
C LEU A 35 -10.64 -12.47 -3.41
N ILE A 36 -9.66 -12.54 -2.49
CA ILE A 36 -8.99 -11.36 -1.97
C ILE A 36 -8.17 -10.66 -3.06
N SER A 37 -7.45 -11.43 -3.88
CA SER A 37 -6.63 -10.89 -4.97
C SER A 37 -7.47 -10.14 -6.01
N GLY A 38 -8.66 -10.66 -6.37
CA GLY A 38 -9.56 -9.98 -7.31
C GLY A 38 -9.97 -8.59 -6.84
N ILE A 39 -10.30 -8.44 -5.55
CA ILE A 39 -10.69 -7.15 -4.95
C ILE A 39 -9.47 -6.22 -4.79
N GLY A 40 -8.32 -6.78 -4.39
CA GLY A 40 -7.09 -6.03 -4.14
C GLY A 40 -6.58 -5.29 -5.38
N VAL A 41 -6.71 -5.89 -6.57
CA VAL A 41 -6.28 -5.27 -7.84
C VAL A 41 -7.12 -4.02 -8.15
N VAL A 42 -8.45 -4.11 -8.03
CA VAL A 42 -9.35 -2.97 -8.31
C VAL A 42 -9.10 -1.82 -7.33
N ALA A 43 -8.95 -2.14 -6.04
CA ALA A 43 -8.63 -1.14 -5.01
C ALA A 43 -7.30 -0.43 -5.30
N PHE A 44 -6.26 -1.18 -5.69
CA PHE A 44 -4.94 -0.61 -6.01
C PHE A 44 -5.01 0.39 -7.17
N PHE A 45 -5.77 0.09 -8.22
CA PHE A 45 -5.95 1.03 -9.34
C PHE A 45 -6.79 2.26 -8.96
N ALA A 46 -7.78 2.11 -8.08
CA ALA A 46 -8.62 3.23 -7.63
C ALA A 46 -7.86 4.27 -6.79
N PHE A 47 -6.79 3.89 -6.07
CA PHE A 47 -6.00 4.82 -5.24
C PHE A 47 -4.93 5.61 -6.01
N ARG A 48 -4.50 5.14 -7.19
CA ARG A 48 -3.45 5.78 -8.00
C ARG A 48 -3.75 7.22 -8.45
N PRO A 49 -4.92 7.56 -9.01
CA PRO A 49 -5.13 8.89 -9.60
C PRO A 49 -5.04 10.03 -8.58
N ASN A 50 -5.40 9.79 -7.32
CA ASN A 50 -5.34 10.81 -6.27
C ASN A 50 -3.90 11.07 -5.78
N LEU A 51 -3.01 10.07 -5.86
CA LEU A 51 -1.59 10.25 -5.56
C LEU A 51 -0.88 11.00 -6.69
N GLU A 52 -1.14 10.62 -7.94
CA GLU A 52 -0.50 11.22 -9.12
C GLU A 52 -0.85 12.71 -9.23
N LEU A 53 -2.12 13.09 -9.05
CA LEU A 53 -2.54 14.49 -9.12
C LEU A 53 -1.86 15.37 -8.05
N ARG A 54 -1.72 14.87 -6.82
CA ARG A 54 -1.05 15.59 -5.73
C ARG A 54 0.46 15.71 -5.96
N ALA A 55 1.06 14.68 -6.56
CA ALA A 55 2.48 14.71 -6.94
C ALA A 55 2.71 15.77 -8.03
N SER A 56 1.92 15.74 -9.11
CA SER A 56 2.04 16.73 -10.20
C SER A 56 1.82 18.16 -9.72
N ALA A 57 0.86 18.40 -8.82
CA ALA A 57 0.64 19.72 -8.23
C ALA A 57 1.86 20.20 -7.42
N ARG A 58 2.50 19.33 -6.63
CA ARG A 58 3.71 19.65 -5.87
C ARG A 58 4.90 19.94 -6.78
N ASP A 59 5.03 19.19 -7.87
CA ASP A 59 6.11 19.40 -8.85
C ASP A 59 5.99 20.78 -9.52
N ILE A 60 4.76 21.19 -9.87
CA ILE A 60 4.50 22.54 -10.40
C ILE A 60 4.90 23.62 -9.40
N VAL A 61 4.52 23.48 -8.12
CA VAL A 61 4.88 24.44 -7.06
C VAL A 61 6.39 24.53 -6.87
N SER A 62 7.08 23.40 -6.88
CA SER A 62 8.55 23.34 -6.79
C SER A 62 9.21 24.08 -7.96
N ASN A 63 8.74 23.82 -9.18
CA ASN A 63 9.27 24.47 -10.37
C ASN A 63 8.97 25.96 -10.42
N LEU A 64 7.81 26.40 -9.92
CA LEU A 64 7.51 27.82 -9.80
C LEU A 64 8.46 28.50 -8.79
N GLY A 65 8.76 27.86 -7.65
CA GLY A 65 9.73 28.37 -6.69
C GLY A 65 11.13 28.53 -7.30
N TYR A 66 11.57 27.54 -8.08
CA TYR A 66 12.85 27.61 -8.81
C TYR A 66 12.87 28.75 -9.83
N VAL A 67 11.78 28.90 -10.59
CA VAL A 67 11.64 29.97 -11.59
C VAL A 67 11.60 31.34 -10.94
N GLN A 68 10.93 31.48 -9.78
CA GLN A 68 10.93 32.71 -9.01
C GLN A 68 12.33 33.10 -8.55
N GLN A 69 13.11 32.15 -8.03
CA GLN A 69 14.51 32.40 -7.64
C GLN A 69 15.34 32.90 -8.83
N ARG A 70 15.17 32.28 -10.01
CA ARG A 70 15.83 32.72 -11.24
C ARG A 70 15.35 34.08 -11.74
N ALA A 71 14.05 34.35 -11.69
CA ALA A 71 13.45 35.63 -12.06
C ALA A 71 14.06 36.78 -11.24
N VAL A 72 14.22 36.58 -9.93
CA VAL A 72 14.86 37.54 -9.02
C VAL A 72 16.33 37.73 -9.36
N ALA A 73 17.07 36.64 -9.59
CA ALA A 73 18.50 36.69 -9.91
C ALA A 73 18.79 37.37 -11.26
N GLU A 74 17.94 37.15 -12.26
CA GLU A 74 18.13 37.63 -13.63
C GLU A 74 17.37 38.93 -13.93
N GLN A 75 16.56 39.44 -13.00
CA GLN A 75 15.63 40.56 -13.18
C GLN A 75 14.72 40.40 -14.42
N VAL A 76 14.22 39.20 -14.68
CA VAL A 76 13.35 38.92 -15.84
C VAL A 76 12.00 38.35 -15.39
N ILE A 77 10.93 38.78 -16.06
CA ILE A 77 9.57 38.31 -15.81
C ILE A 77 9.40 36.93 -16.47
N TYR A 78 9.02 35.93 -15.68
CA TYR A 78 8.65 34.60 -16.15
C TYR A 78 7.15 34.37 -15.97
N GLY A 79 6.51 33.70 -16.93
CA GLY A 79 5.12 33.24 -16.85
C GLY A 79 5.00 31.74 -17.08
N ILE A 80 3.86 31.18 -16.67
CA ILE A 80 3.51 29.79 -16.91
C ILE A 80 2.33 29.77 -17.88
N HIS A 81 2.49 29.03 -18.98
CA HIS A 81 1.40 28.74 -19.90
C HIS A 81 0.92 27.31 -19.69
N PHE A 82 -0.36 27.16 -19.35
CA PHE A 82 -1.02 25.87 -19.20
C PHE A 82 -1.68 25.47 -20.53
N ASP A 83 -1.23 24.36 -21.08
CA ASP A 83 -1.79 23.73 -22.28
C ASP A 83 -2.73 22.61 -21.81
N PHE A 84 -4.03 22.91 -21.81
CA PHE A 84 -5.08 21.99 -21.36
C PHE A 84 -5.45 20.93 -22.41
N GLU A 85 -5.00 21.05 -23.65
CA GLU A 85 -5.23 20.03 -24.68
C GLU A 85 -4.22 18.88 -24.55
N ASN A 86 -3.02 19.17 -24.05
CA ASN A 86 -1.92 18.22 -23.93
C ASN A 86 -1.55 17.87 -22.48
N ASP A 87 -2.32 18.33 -21.49
CA ASP A 87 -2.05 18.20 -20.04
C ASP A 87 -0.60 18.57 -19.66
N LYS A 88 -0.09 19.66 -20.24
CA LYS A 88 1.30 20.10 -20.08
C LYS A 88 1.36 21.56 -19.65
N TYR A 89 2.44 21.94 -18.98
CA TYR A 89 2.77 23.34 -18.74
C TYR A 89 4.12 23.68 -19.35
N LYS A 90 4.25 24.92 -19.82
CA LYS A 90 5.51 25.47 -20.36
C LYS A 90 5.85 26.77 -19.64
N LEU A 91 7.14 26.94 -19.38
CA LEU A 91 7.71 28.18 -18.83
C LEU A 91 8.00 29.12 -19.99
N ILE A 92 7.42 30.32 -19.95
CA ILE A 92 7.64 31.38 -20.92
C ILE A 92 8.39 32.52 -20.24
N ARG A 93 9.47 32.97 -20.86
CA ARG A 93 10.23 34.15 -20.43
C ARG A 93 9.67 35.36 -21.19
N PHE A 94 9.21 36.37 -20.47
CA PHE A 94 8.87 37.67 -21.05
C PHE A 94 10.15 38.51 -21.08
N VAL A 95 10.64 38.76 -22.29
CA VAL A 95 11.76 39.68 -22.56
C VAL A 95 11.22 41.06 -22.82
#